data_AF-A0A6M4P8I7-F1
#
_entry.id   AF-A0A6M4P8I7-F1
#
_cell.length_a   1.000
_cell.length_b   1.000
_cell.length_c   1.000
_cell.angle_alpha   90.00
_cell.angle_beta   90.00
_cell.angle_gamma   90.00
#
_symmetry.space_group_name_H-M   'P 1'
#
loop_
_entity.id
_entity.type
_entity.pdbx_description
1 polymer ?
#
loop_
_entity_poly.entity_id
_entity_poly.type
_entity_poly.pdbx_seq_one_letter_code
_entity_poly.pdbx_strand_id
1 'polypeptide(L)'
;MQFLSNIVVAVIISAIYILISFNIKLPSKYKKKFRLYSVIVNLIFILFLLGFSIFFKTSLPNQGINIYYNGLATLYFLLFIPLGVVLILLFRKLIMNADIYLVVLKYVIIIGAIVVLTGLVIIGYALFILTFYGFAP
;
A
#
# COMPACT_ATOMS: atom_id res chain seq x y z
N MET A 1 8.86 3.33 24.48
CA MET A 1 8.01 4.40 23.93
C MET A 1 7.82 4.33 22.40
N GLN A 2 8.65 3.61 21.63
CA GLN A 2 8.48 3.44 20.17
C GLN A 2 7.14 2.79 19.75
N PHE A 3 6.56 1.94 20.60
CA PHE A 3 5.33 1.20 20.32
C PHE A 3 4.11 2.09 20.02
N LEU A 4 3.90 3.10 20.85
CA LEU A 4 2.76 4.01 20.76
C LEU A 4 2.90 4.93 19.53
N SER A 5 4.13 5.31 19.21
CA SER A 5 4.46 6.07 17.99
C SER A 5 4.16 5.27 16.72
N ASN A 6 4.49 3.97 16.68
CA ASN A 6 4.30 3.15 15.48
C ASN A 6 2.83 2.79 15.21
N ILE A 7 2.01 2.58 16.25
CA ILE A 7 0.55 2.42 16.10
C ILE A 7 -0.05 3.71 15.53
N VAL A 8 0.37 4.87 16.02
CA VAL A 8 -0.07 6.17 15.48
C VAL A 8 0.33 6.29 14.01
N VAL A 9 1.57 5.93 13.64
CA VAL A 9 2.03 5.94 12.25
C VAL A 9 1.20 4.99 11.37
N ALA A 10 0.89 3.78 11.85
CA ALA A 10 0.05 2.84 11.12
C ALA A 10 -1.37 3.36 10.88
N VAL A 11 -1.96 4.03 11.89
CA VAL A 11 -3.27 4.69 11.77
C VAL A 11 -3.21 5.82 10.75
N ILE A 12 -2.14 6.63 10.75
CA ILE A 12 -1.94 7.70 9.77
C ILE A 12 -1.83 7.12 8.35
N ILE A 13 -1.00 6.09 8.14
CA ILE A 13 -0.85 5.43 6.84
C ILE A 13 -2.19 4.86 6.36
N SER A 14 -2.93 4.19 7.25
CA SER A 14 -4.27 3.66 6.95
C SER A 14 -5.26 4.76 6.58
N ALA A 15 -5.29 5.87 7.32
CA ALA A 15 -6.16 7.00 7.04
C ALA A 15 -5.85 7.62 5.67
N ILE A 16 -4.56 7.84 5.37
CA ILE A 16 -4.12 8.35 4.06
C ILE A 16 -4.52 7.37 2.95
N TYR A 17 -4.29 6.07 3.15
CA TYR A 17 -4.64 5.06 2.16
C TYR A 17 -6.15 5.03 1.87
N ILE A 18 -6.98 5.07 2.92
CA ILE A 18 -8.45 5.10 2.79
C ILE A 18 -8.89 6.39 2.10
N LEU A 19 -8.35 7.55 2.48
CA LEU A 19 -8.65 8.82 1.84
C LEU A 19 -8.36 8.78 0.34
N ILE A 20 -7.18 8.30 -0.05
CA ILE A 20 -6.82 8.12 -1.46
C ILE A 20 -7.83 7.17 -2.12
N SER A 21 -8.05 5.99 -1.54
CA SER A 21 -8.92 4.96 -2.11
C SER A 21 -10.38 5.42 -2.31
N PHE A 22 -10.87 6.31 -1.45
CA PHE A 22 -12.21 6.87 -1.57
C PHE A 22 -12.29 8.05 -2.55
N ASN A 23 -11.22 8.84 -2.68
CA ASN A 23 -11.15 9.99 -3.60
C ASN A 23 -10.83 9.60 -5.06
N ILE A 24 -10.26 8.41 -5.29
CA ILE A 24 -10.02 7.92 -6.65
C ILE A 24 -11.34 7.81 -7.43
N LYS A 25 -11.39 8.46 -8.61
CA LYS A 25 -12.53 8.44 -9.54
C LYS A 25 -12.54 7.15 -10.37
N LEU A 26 -13.05 6.06 -9.77
CA LEU A 26 -13.27 4.78 -10.45
C LEU A 26 -14.67 4.67 -11.10
N PRO A 27 -14.81 3.93 -12.22
CA PRO A 27 -16.11 3.51 -12.75
C PRO A 27 -16.94 2.77 -11.70
N SER A 28 -18.26 2.94 -11.71
CA SER A 28 -19.20 2.37 -10.71
C SER A 28 -19.02 0.86 -10.50
N LYS A 29 -18.78 0.10 -11.59
CA LYS A 29 -18.53 -1.35 -11.57
C LYS A 29 -17.38 -1.78 -10.66
N TYR A 30 -16.30 -1.00 -10.59
CA TYR A 30 -15.09 -1.33 -9.83
C TYR A 30 -14.98 -0.57 -8.51
N LYS A 31 -15.61 0.61 -8.42
CA LYS A 31 -15.54 1.52 -7.26
C LYS A 31 -15.93 0.84 -5.94
N LYS A 32 -17.07 0.13 -5.91
CA LYS A 32 -17.54 -0.54 -4.68
C LYS A 32 -16.60 -1.68 -4.25
N LYS A 33 -16.15 -2.49 -5.21
CA LYS A 33 -15.23 -3.62 -4.95
C LYS A 33 -13.87 -3.13 -4.44
N PHE A 34 -13.31 -2.10 -5.07
CA PHE A 34 -12.03 -1.54 -4.67
C PHE A 34 -12.08 -0.88 -3.29
N ARG A 35 -13.15 -0.13 -2.98
CA ARG A 35 -13.34 0.47 -1.65
C ARG A 35 -13.51 -0.59 -0.57
N LEU A 36 -14.31 -1.62 -0.82
CA LEU A 36 -14.48 -2.73 0.11
C LEU A 36 -13.15 -3.44 0.37
N TYR A 37 -12.41 -3.77 -0.69
CA TYR A 37 -11.08 -4.35 -0.60
C TYR A 37 -10.15 -3.48 0.24
N SER A 38 -10.12 -2.18 -0.04
CA SER A 38 -9.29 -1.20 0.67
C SER A 38 -9.60 -1.15 2.16
N VAL A 39 -10.89 -1.16 2.54
CA VAL A 39 -11.30 -1.18 3.95
C VAL A 39 -10.91 -2.49 4.62
N ILE A 40 -11.15 -3.64 3.98
CA ILE A 40 -10.84 -4.96 4.54
C ILE A 40 -9.33 -5.08 4.77
N VAL A 41 -8.49 -4.74 3.80
CA VAL A 41 -7.03 -4.86 3.95
C VAL A 41 -6.50 -3.92 5.03
N ASN A 42 -7.04 -2.70 5.17
CA ASN A 42 -6.64 -1.82 6.26
C ASN A 42 -7.06 -2.33 7.64
N LEU A 43 -8.25 -2.92 7.75
CA LEU A 43 -8.67 -3.57 8.99
C LEU A 43 -7.73 -4.71 9.35
N ILE A 44 -7.36 -5.56 8.38
CA ILE A 44 -6.39 -6.64 8.58
C ILE A 44 -5.04 -6.07 9.01
N PHE A 45 -4.57 -4.99 8.38
CA PHE A 45 -3.29 -4.35 8.74
C PHE A 45 -3.28 -3.83 10.18
N ILE A 46 -4.34 -3.14 10.60
CA ILE A 46 -4.47 -2.64 11.98
C ILE A 46 -4.55 -3.80 12.98
N LEU A 47 -5.40 -4.80 12.69
CA LEU A 47 -5.54 -5.99 13.55
C LEU A 47 -4.25 -6.79 13.64
N PHE A 48 -3.49 -6.89 12.55
CA PHE A 48 -2.18 -7.55 12.54
C PHE A 48 -1.21 -6.84 13.50
N LEU A 49 -1.10 -5.52 13.42
CA LEU A 49 -0.22 -4.75 14.29
C LEU A 49 -0.65 -4.80 15.77
N LEU A 50 -1.95 -4.70 16.05
CA LEU A 50 -2.49 -4.84 17.41
C LEU A 50 -2.33 -6.26 17.95
N GLY A 51 -2.54 -7.28 17.12
CA GLY A 51 -2.36 -8.67 17.49
C GLY A 51 -0.90 -8.97 17.83
N PHE A 52 0.03 -8.59 16.96
CA PHE A 52 1.45 -8.74 17.24
C PHE A 52 1.89 -7.94 18.48
N SER A 53 1.34 -6.74 18.66
CA SER A 53 1.58 -5.91 19.86
C SER A 53 1.25 -6.61 21.18
N ILE A 54 0.15 -7.34 21.22
CA ILE A 54 -0.43 -7.84 22.47
C ILE A 54 0.08 -9.26 22.76
N PHE A 55 0.17 -10.10 21.72
CA PHE A 55 0.41 -11.53 21.89
C PHE A 55 1.88 -11.96 21.75
N PHE A 56 2.71 -11.19 21.06
CA PHE A 56 4.11 -11.60 20.76
C PHE A 56 5.17 -10.90 21.63
N LYS A 57 4.75 -10.17 22.67
CA LYS A 57 5.67 -9.59 23.67
C LYS A 57 6.43 -10.62 24.50
N THR A 58 6.05 -11.90 24.42
CA THR A 58 6.50 -12.99 25.31
C THR A 58 6.85 -14.29 24.60
N SER A 59 6.84 -14.34 23.26
CA SER A 59 7.11 -15.56 22.49
C SER A 59 8.55 -15.61 21.95
N LEU A 60 9.03 -16.83 21.67
CA LEU A 60 10.41 -17.14 21.25
C LEU A 60 10.98 -16.16 20.20
N PRO A 61 12.14 -15.53 20.48
CA PRO A 61 12.61 -14.35 19.74
C PRO A 61 12.73 -14.56 18.23
N ASN A 62 13.20 -15.73 17.75
CA ASN A 62 13.46 -15.87 16.32
C ASN A 62 12.23 -16.17 15.45
N GLN A 63 11.17 -16.79 16.00
CA GLN A 63 9.99 -17.14 15.21
C GLN A 63 9.00 -15.97 15.12
N GLY A 64 8.82 -15.21 16.21
CA GLY A 64 7.94 -14.04 16.23
C GLY A 64 8.39 -12.95 15.26
N ILE A 65 9.70 -12.68 15.21
CA ILE A 65 10.30 -11.69 14.31
C ILE A 65 10.06 -12.04 12.83
N ASN A 66 10.26 -13.30 12.45
CA ASN A 66 10.09 -13.72 11.06
C ASN A 66 8.63 -13.60 10.60
N ILE A 67 7.67 -14.03 11.43
CA ILE A 67 6.24 -13.90 11.10
C ILE A 67 5.85 -12.42 11.02
N TYR A 68 6.39 -11.57 11.90
CA TYR A 68 6.13 -10.14 11.89
C TYR A 68 6.56 -9.48 10.57
N TYR A 69 7.81 -9.68 10.14
CA TYR A 69 8.32 -9.07 8.92
C TYR A 69 7.69 -9.64 7.64
N ASN A 70 7.45 -10.96 7.58
CA ASN A 70 6.75 -11.55 6.44
C ASN A 70 5.31 -11.08 6.35
N GLY A 71 4.63 -10.94 7.50
CA GLY A 71 3.29 -10.38 7.58
C GLY A 71 3.24 -8.92 7.13
N LEU A 72 4.17 -8.09 7.61
CA LEU A 72 4.32 -6.70 7.15
C LEU A 72 4.56 -6.61 5.64
N ALA A 73 5.46 -7.44 5.11
CA ALA A 73 5.74 -7.46 3.68
C ALA A 73 4.50 -7.84 2.86
N THR A 74 3.76 -8.86 3.32
CA THR A 74 2.50 -9.28 2.69
C THR A 74 1.46 -8.16 2.71
N LEU A 75 1.31 -7.49 3.85
CA LEU A 75 0.36 -6.39 4.01
C LEU A 75 0.73 -5.17 3.17
N TYR A 76 2.02 -4.86 3.06
CA TYR A 76 2.52 -3.84 2.16
C TYR A 76 2.08 -4.13 0.72
N PHE A 77 2.31 -5.35 0.23
CA PHE A 77 1.90 -5.72 -1.12
C PHE A 77 0.39 -5.67 -1.31
N LEU A 78 -0.39 -6.16 -0.35
CA LEU A 78 -1.86 -6.11 -0.40
C LEU A 78 -2.41 -4.68 -0.42
N LEU A 79 -1.77 -3.74 0.27
CA LEU A 79 -2.14 -2.33 0.26
C LEU A 79 -1.70 -1.66 -1.05
N PHE A 80 -0.40 -1.63 -1.32
CA PHE A 80 0.16 -0.69 -2.29
C PHE A 80 0.18 -1.20 -3.73
N ILE A 81 0.25 -2.51 -3.99
CA ILE A 81 0.21 -3.02 -5.38
C ILE A 81 -1.14 -2.73 -6.03
N PRO A 82 -2.29 -3.15 -5.47
CA PRO A 82 -3.59 -2.89 -6.10
C PRO A 82 -3.85 -1.40 -6.30
N LEU A 83 -3.42 -0.56 -5.36
CA LEU A 83 -3.49 0.89 -5.49
C LEU A 83 -2.65 1.38 -6.67
N GLY A 84 -1.39 0.94 -6.78
CA GLY A 84 -0.51 1.27 -7.90
C GLY A 84 -1.09 0.85 -9.25
N VAL A 85 -1.64 -0.35 -9.35
CA VAL A 85 -2.30 -0.85 -10.58
C VAL A 85 -3.49 0.03 -10.96
N VAL A 86 -4.33 0.41 -9.99
CA VAL A 86 -5.46 1.32 -10.23
C VAL A 86 -4.99 2.69 -10.72
N LEU A 87 -3.92 3.24 -10.14
CA LEU A 87 -3.34 4.51 -10.59
C LEU A 87 -2.81 4.42 -12.02
N ILE A 88 -2.11 3.34 -12.39
CA ILE A 88 -1.63 3.11 -13.75
C ILE A 88 -2.81 3.04 -14.74
N LEU A 89 -3.87 2.32 -14.40
CA LEU A 89 -5.04 2.20 -15.27
C LEU A 89 -5.75 3.54 -15.50
N LEU A 90 -5.86 4.35 -14.45
CA LEU A 90 -6.46 5.69 -14.55
C LEU A 90 -5.58 6.65 -15.33
N PHE A 91 -4.27 6.63 -15.08
CA PHE A 91 -3.31 7.42 -15.82
C PHE A 91 -3.29 7.04 -17.31
N ARG A 92 -3.29 5.74 -17.63
CA ARG A 92 -3.44 5.25 -19.00
C ARG A 92 -4.71 5.80 -19.64
N LYS A 93 -5.85 5.73 -18.97
CA LYS A 93 -7.12 6.26 -19.49
C LYS A 93 -7.02 7.75 -19.79
N LEU A 94 -6.38 8.52 -18.91
CA LEU A 94 -6.15 9.96 -19.07
C LEU A 94 -5.31 10.24 -20.32
N ILE A 95 -4.14 9.59 -20.45
CA ILE A 95 -3.22 9.81 -21.58
C ILE A 95 -3.81 9.36 -22.91
N MET A 96 -4.55 8.24 -22.93
CA MET A 96 -5.19 7.77 -24.16
C MET A 96 -6.26 8.74 -24.68
N ASN A 97 -6.97 9.41 -23.76
CA ASN A 97 -8.00 10.40 -24.08
C ASN A 97 -7.44 11.81 -24.29
N ALA A 98 -6.16 12.05 -24.08
CA ALA A 98 -5.54 13.35 -24.31
C ALA A 98 -5.33 13.60 -25.82
N ASP A 99 -5.39 14.88 -26.23
CA ASP A 99 -5.16 15.34 -27.61
C ASP A 99 -3.66 15.32 -27.98
N ILE A 100 -3.02 14.18 -27.81
CA ILE A 100 -1.63 13.94 -28.23
C ILE A 100 -1.68 13.31 -29.62
N TYR A 101 -1.20 14.03 -30.62
CA TYR A 101 -1.23 13.63 -32.03
C TYR A 101 -0.45 12.33 -32.30
N LEU A 102 0.71 12.17 -31.66
CA LEU A 102 1.56 10.99 -31.82
C LEU A 102 1.13 9.86 -30.87
N VAL A 103 0.56 8.81 -31.45
CA VAL A 103 0.16 7.59 -30.71
C VAL A 103 1.36 6.96 -29.99
N VAL A 104 2.53 6.93 -30.62
CA VAL A 104 3.78 6.39 -30.01
C VAL A 104 4.15 7.15 -28.73
N LEU A 105 4.01 8.48 -28.73
CA LEU A 105 4.33 9.31 -27.57
C LEU A 105 3.42 8.98 -26.37
N LYS A 106 2.13 8.69 -26.61
CA LYS A 106 1.22 8.23 -25.55
C LYS A 106 1.73 6.97 -24.86
N TYR A 107 2.22 5.99 -25.62
CA TYR A 107 2.77 4.76 -25.06
C TYR A 107 4.07 4.99 -24.30
N VAL A 108 4.97 5.83 -24.80
CA VAL A 108 6.21 6.18 -24.09
C VAL A 108 5.90 6.81 -22.73
N ILE A 109 4.93 7.73 -22.67
CA ILE A 109 4.50 8.36 -21.41
C ILE A 109 3.92 7.33 -20.44
N ILE A 110 3.09 6.40 -20.92
CA ILE A 110 2.51 5.33 -20.10
C ILE A 110 3.60 4.41 -19.54
N ILE A 111 4.55 3.98 -20.37
CA ILE A 111 5.68 3.13 -19.95
C ILE A 111 6.53 3.86 -18.92
N GLY A 112 6.85 5.14 -19.15
CA GLY A 112 7.58 5.96 -18.18
C GLY A 112 6.86 6.03 -16.83
N ALA A 113 5.55 6.25 -16.83
CA ALA A 113 4.76 6.27 -15.60
C ALA A 113 4.75 4.92 -14.86
N ILE A 114 4.72 3.79 -15.59
CA ILE A 114 4.83 2.45 -15.01
C ILE A 114 6.19 2.30 -14.31
N VAL A 115 7.29 2.64 -14.99
CA VAL A 115 8.64 2.55 -14.42
C VAL A 115 8.77 3.38 -13.15
N VAL A 116 8.28 4.63 -13.17
CA VAL A 116 8.30 5.52 -12.00
C VAL A 116 7.47 4.96 -10.85
N LEU A 117 6.25 4.47 -11.12
CA LEU A 117 5.39 3.88 -10.09
C LEU A 117 6.00 2.61 -9.50
N THR A 118 6.59 1.74 -10.32
CA THR A 118 7.31 0.56 -9.83
C THR A 118 8.48 0.96 -8.94
N GLY A 119 9.27 1.97 -9.33
CA GLY A 119 10.35 2.51 -8.50
C GLY A 119 9.84 3.04 -7.15
N LEU A 120 8.73 3.78 -7.15
CA LEU A 120 8.10 4.28 -5.93
C LEU A 120 7.61 3.17 -5.01
N VAL A 121 7.06 2.07 -5.55
CA VAL A 121 6.64 0.90 -4.76
C VAL A 121 7.87 0.21 -4.14
N ILE A 122 8.98 0.09 -4.86
CA ILE A 122 10.20 -0.53 -4.32
C ILE A 122 10.81 0.33 -3.19
N ILE A 123 10.96 1.64 -3.42
CA ILE A 123 11.49 2.57 -2.41
C ILE A 123 10.54 2.63 -1.20
N GLY A 124 9.23 2.70 -1.47
CA GLY A 124 8.20 2.71 -0.45
C GLY A 124 8.20 1.45 0.42
N TYR A 125 8.51 0.28 -0.15
CA TYR A 125 8.65 -0.95 0.61
C TYR A 125 9.79 -0.87 1.63
N ALA A 126 10.97 -0.40 1.20
CA ALA A 126 12.11 -0.25 2.10
C ALA A 126 11.80 0.71 3.25
N LEU A 127 11.19 1.87 2.94
CA LEU A 127 10.78 2.85 3.95
C LEU A 127 9.72 2.29 4.89
N PHE A 128 8.76 1.53 4.37
CA PHE A 128 7.72 0.90 5.18
C PHE A 128 8.30 -0.12 6.15
N ILE A 129 9.15 -1.03 5.67
CA ILE A 129 9.81 -2.01 6.54
C ILE A 129 10.68 -1.33 7.59
N LEU A 130 11.46 -0.31 7.21
CA LEU A 130 12.30 0.47 8.15
C LEU A 130 11.47 1.15 9.24
N THR A 131 10.31 1.72 8.87
CA THR A 131 9.40 2.38 9.82
C THR A 131 8.91 1.43 10.90
N PHE A 132 8.67 0.16 10.54
CA PHE A 132 8.21 -0.86 11.47
C PHE A 132 9.34 -1.78 11.97
N TYR A 133 10.60 -1.54 11.58
CA TYR A 133 11.73 -2.41 11.91
C TYR A 133 11.98 -2.49 13.43
N GLY A 134 11.93 -1.37 14.14
CA GLY A 134 12.13 -1.31 15.60
C GLY A 134 10.99 -1.93 16.45
N PHE A 135 10.09 -2.68 15.83
CA PHE A 135 8.91 -3.30 16.47
C PHE A 135 8.97 -4.84 16.48
N ALA A 136 9.96 -5.43 15.81
CA ALA A 136 10.25 -6.83 15.98
C ALA A 136 10.48 -7.13 17.48
N PRO A 137 9.81 -8.15 18.04
CA PRO A 137 9.96 -8.54 19.46
C PRO A 137 11.39 -8.98 19.80
#